data_AF-A0A535USB4-F1
#
_entry.id   AF-A0A535USB4-F1
#
_cell.length_a   1.000
_cell.length_b   1.000
_cell.length_c   1.000
_cell.angle_alpha   90.00
_cell.angle_beta   90.00
_cell.angle_gamma   90.00
#
_symmetry.space_group_name_H-M   'P 1'
#
loop_
_entity.id
_entity.type
_entity.pdbx_description
1 polymer ?
#
loop_
_entity_poly.entity_id
_entity_poly.type
_entity_poly.pdbx_seq_one_letter_code
_entity_poly.pdbx_strand_id
1 'polypeptide(L)'
;MNRFTRVPDRPVPPLPAAVDALVPVADLFMLVMISRPATGSLRRTWVTPATLYLSVAMLVLGLALAVRLLGGGTAARIGGALLVLLAAGGGAVAAVGLAQRRSA
;
A
#
# COMPACT_ATOMS: atom_id res chain seq x y z
N MET A 1 -22.62 -11.29 -5.07
CA MET A 1 -21.26 -10.70 -5.08
C MET A 1 -20.81 -10.48 -3.65
N ASN A 2 -19.60 -10.94 -3.30
CA ASN A 2 -19.08 -10.85 -1.94
C ASN A 2 -18.72 -9.39 -1.61
N ARG A 3 -19.16 -8.85 -0.46
CA ARG A 3 -18.85 -7.47 -0.04
C ARG A 3 -17.34 -7.20 0.00
N PHE A 4 -16.57 -8.25 0.25
CA PHE A 4 -15.12 -8.25 0.36
C PHE A 4 -14.37 -8.26 -0.97
N THR A 5 -15.04 -8.38 -2.12
CA THR A 5 -14.39 -8.33 -3.45
C THR A 5 -14.98 -7.25 -4.35
N ARG A 6 -16.04 -6.55 -3.90
CA ARG A 6 -16.70 -5.52 -4.70
C ARG A 6 -15.83 -4.28 -4.80
N VAL A 7 -15.31 -4.02 -6.00
CA VAL A 7 -14.76 -2.73 -6.40
C VAL A 7 -15.93 -1.84 -6.84
N PRO A 8 -16.03 -0.57 -6.40
CA PRO A 8 -17.08 0.32 -6.86
C PRO A 8 -16.89 0.67 -8.35
N ASP A 9 -17.93 0.54 -9.18
CA ASP A 9 -17.92 0.92 -10.61
C ASP A 9 -18.08 2.45 -10.83
N ARG A 10 -17.72 3.26 -9.83
CA ARG A 10 -17.81 4.72 -9.86
C ARG A 10 -16.42 5.34 -9.97
N PRO A 11 -16.29 6.56 -10.51
CA PRO A 11 -15.03 7.28 -10.50
C PRO A 11 -14.48 7.41 -9.06
N VAL A 12 -13.15 7.33 -8.92
CA VAL A 12 -12.46 7.46 -7.64
C VAL A 12 -12.73 8.87 -7.09
N PRO A 13 -13.20 9.02 -5.84
CA PRO A 13 -13.45 10.33 -5.25
C PRO A 13 -12.14 11.12 -5.10
N PRO A 14 -12.18 12.46 -5.15
CA PRO A 14 -11.00 13.29 -4.95
C PRO A 14 -10.38 13.00 -3.58
N LEU A 15 -9.08 12.70 -3.59
CA LEU A 15 -8.31 12.39 -2.39
C LEU A 15 -7.95 13.67 -1.63
N PRO A 16 -7.86 13.62 -0.28
CA PRO A 16 -7.31 14.72 0.51
C PRO A 16 -5.87 15.02 0.07
N ALA A 17 -5.46 16.29 0.04
CA ALA A 17 -4.15 16.73 -0.45
C ALA A 17 -2.97 15.98 0.19
N ALA A 18 -3.07 15.65 1.49
CA ALA A 18 -2.05 14.88 2.21
C ALA A 18 -1.88 13.44 1.66
N VAL A 19 -2.96 12.82 1.20
CA VAL A 19 -2.93 11.46 0.62
C VAL A 19 -2.60 11.51 -0.86
N ASP A 20 -2.98 12.57 -1.56
CA ASP A 20 -2.64 12.76 -2.97
C ASP A 20 -1.10 12.83 -3.18
N ALA A 21 -0.37 13.42 -2.21
CA ALA A 21 1.09 13.39 -2.20
C ALA A 21 1.71 11.98 -2.03
N LEU A 22 0.97 11.04 -1.43
CA LEU A 22 1.39 9.64 -1.27
C LEU A 22 1.12 8.77 -2.50
N VAL A 23 0.27 9.23 -3.43
CA VAL A 23 -0.07 8.47 -4.64
C VAL A 23 1.14 8.12 -5.51
N PRO A 24 2.09 9.01 -5.83
CA PRO A 24 3.26 8.62 -6.62
C PRO A 24 4.12 7.55 -5.95
N VAL A 25 4.22 7.57 -4.61
CA VAL A 25 4.93 6.54 -3.84
C VAL A 25 4.19 5.20 -3.93
N ALA A 26 2.86 5.23 -3.79
CA ALA A 26 2.02 4.05 -3.90
C ALA A 26 2.04 3.45 -5.33
N ASP A 27 1.99 4.29 -6.37
CA ASP A 27 2.07 3.88 -7.77
C ASP A 27 3.44 3.28 -8.09
N LEU A 28 4.53 3.88 -7.59
CA LEU A 28 5.88 3.33 -7.74
C LEU A 28 6.02 1.98 -7.03
N PHE A 29 5.53 1.86 -5.80
CA PHE A 29 5.55 0.60 -5.07
C PHE A 29 4.76 -0.49 -5.81
N MET A 30 3.57 -0.15 -6.31
CA MET A 30 2.77 -1.03 -7.15
C MET A 30 3.50 -1.45 -8.43
N LEU A 31 4.24 -0.54 -9.07
CA LEU A 31 5.06 -0.84 -10.23
C LEU A 31 6.20 -1.82 -9.89
N VAL A 32 6.91 -1.59 -8.78
CA VAL A 32 8.00 -2.46 -8.29
C VAL A 32 7.46 -3.86 -7.96
N MET A 33 6.25 -3.94 -7.40
CA MET A 33 5.58 -5.20 -7.09
C MET A 33 4.91 -5.87 -8.29
N ILE A 34 5.12 -5.35 -9.52
CA ILE A 34 4.50 -5.84 -10.76
C ILE A 34 2.95 -5.85 -10.64
N SER A 35 2.41 -5.02 -9.75
CA SER A 35 0.99 -4.87 -9.46
C SER A 35 0.49 -3.57 -10.11
N ARG A 36 0.63 -3.43 -11.44
CA ARG A 36 0.28 -2.16 -12.09
C ARG A 36 -1.22 -1.86 -11.98
N PRO A 37 -1.62 -0.65 -11.56
CA PRO A 37 -3.02 -0.23 -11.65
C PRO A 37 -3.46 -0.16 -13.12
N ALA A 38 -4.70 -0.57 -13.41
CA ALA A 38 -5.22 -0.69 -14.78
C ALA A 38 -5.12 0.62 -15.59
N THR A 39 -5.28 1.78 -14.95
CA THR A 39 -5.15 3.10 -15.58
C THR A 39 -3.78 3.76 -15.37
N GLY A 40 -2.80 3.04 -14.82
CA GLY A 40 -1.44 3.53 -14.53
C GLY A 40 -1.30 4.42 -13.29
N SER A 41 -2.40 4.74 -12.59
CA SER A 41 -2.34 5.46 -11.31
C SER A 41 -3.55 5.18 -10.41
N LEU A 42 -3.31 5.12 -9.10
CA LEU A 42 -4.33 5.04 -8.06
C LEU A 42 -5.23 6.28 -7.97
N ARG A 43 -4.88 7.39 -8.62
CA ARG A 43 -5.80 8.54 -8.78
C ARG A 43 -7.07 8.18 -9.55
N ARG A 44 -7.00 7.18 -10.43
CA ARG A 44 -8.09 6.80 -11.33
C ARG A 44 -8.53 5.34 -11.18
N THR A 45 -7.78 4.53 -10.42
CA THR A 45 -8.10 3.13 -10.15
C THR A 45 -8.36 2.91 -8.65
N TRP A 46 -9.44 2.20 -8.33
CA TRP A 46 -9.71 1.75 -6.97
C TRP A 46 -8.72 0.69 -6.51
N VAL A 47 -8.21 0.84 -5.29
CA VAL A 47 -7.47 -0.25 -4.63
C VAL A 47 -8.44 -1.39 -4.34
N THR A 48 -8.16 -2.58 -4.90
CA THR A 48 -8.98 -3.76 -4.63
C THR A 48 -8.95 -4.10 -3.13
N PRO A 49 -10.01 -4.69 -2.56
CA PRO A 49 -9.98 -5.08 -1.15
C PRO A 49 -8.83 -6.03 -0.81
N ALA A 50 -8.50 -6.96 -1.71
CA ALA A 50 -7.39 -7.89 -1.52
C ALA A 50 -6.05 -7.16 -1.43
N THR A 51 -5.79 -6.21 -2.33
CA THR A 51 -4.59 -5.36 -2.28
C THR A 51 -4.55 -4.56 -0.99
N LEU A 52 -5.67 -3.99 -0.55
CA LEU A 52 -5.74 -3.24 0.71
C LEU A 52 -5.36 -4.11 1.92
N TYR A 53 -5.96 -5.31 2.06
CA TYR A 53 -5.62 -6.23 3.16
C TYR A 53 -4.16 -6.66 3.11
N LEU A 54 -3.63 -6.97 1.93
CA LEU A 54 -2.24 -7.36 1.76
C LEU A 54 -1.29 -6.21 2.10
N SER A 55 -1.60 -4.99 1.67
CA SER A 55 -0.84 -3.76 1.98
C SER A 55 -0.82 -3.45 3.48
N VAL A 56 -1.95 -3.63 4.17
CA VAL A 56 -2.01 -3.50 5.64
C VAL A 56 -1.20 -4.60 6.32
N ALA A 57 -1.30 -5.85 5.86
CA ALA A 57 -0.51 -6.95 6.41
C ALA A 57 1.00 -6.72 6.21
N MET A 58 1.41 -6.26 5.02
CA MET A 58 2.80 -5.90 4.72
C MET A 58 3.31 -4.79 5.64
N LEU A 59 2.50 -3.76 5.89
CA LEU A 59 2.85 -2.69 6.83
C LEU A 59 3.07 -3.23 8.24
N VAL A 60 2.09 -3.96 8.80
CA VAL A 60 2.12 -4.41 10.19
C VAL A 60 3.20 -5.47 10.42
N LEU A 61 3.21 -6.52 9.60
CA LEU A 61 4.16 -7.62 9.74
C LEU A 61 5.58 -7.18 9.36
N GLY A 62 5.71 -6.40 8.28
CA GLY A 62 7.00 -5.89 7.82
C GLY A 62 7.67 -5.02 8.88
N LEU A 63 6.92 -4.10 9.50
CA LEU A 63 7.47 -3.24 10.56
C LEU A 63 7.83 -4.04 11.82
N ALA A 64 6.97 -4.96 12.25
CA ALA A 64 7.23 -5.81 13.42
C ALA A 64 8.50 -6.66 13.25
N LEU A 65 8.68 -7.27 12.08
CA LEU A 65 9.87 -8.06 11.76
C LEU A 65 11.12 -7.17 11.59
N ALA A 66 10.98 -5.99 10.97
CA ALA A 66 12.07 -5.04 10.81
C ALA A 66 12.66 -4.63 12.17
N VAL A 67 11.80 -4.24 13.12
CA VAL A 67 12.22 -3.86 14.47
C VAL A 67 13.04 -4.98 15.13
N ARG A 68 12.62 -6.24 14.93
CA ARG A 68 13.32 -7.40 15.50
C ARG A 68 14.67 -7.65 14.85
N LEU A 69 14.78 -7.44 13.54
CA LEU A 69 15.98 -7.77 12.76
C LEU A 69 17.05 -6.67 12.79
N LEU A 70 16.67 -5.41 13.01
CA LEU A 70 17.61 -4.29 13.08
C LEU A 70 18.59 -4.37 14.27
N GLY A 71 18.23 -5.10 15.33
CA GLY A 71 19.12 -5.40 16.46
C GLY A 71 20.15 -6.51 16.21
N GLY A 72 20.05 -7.23 15.09
CA GLY A 72 20.90 -8.38 14.76
C GLY A 72 22.22 -8.04 14.08
N GLY A 73 22.84 -9.05 13.47
CA GLY A 73 24.06 -8.90 12.65
C GLY A 73 23.81 -8.19 11.31
N THR A 74 24.87 -7.95 10.52
CA THR A 74 24.81 -7.18 9.27
C THR A 74 23.75 -7.69 8.29
N ALA A 75 23.67 -9.01 8.08
CA ALA A 75 22.65 -9.61 7.20
C ALA A 75 21.22 -9.36 7.71
N ALA A 76 21.00 -9.46 9.03
CA ALA A 76 19.71 -9.18 9.64
C ALA A 76 19.32 -7.70 9.50
N ARG A 77 20.27 -6.77 9.65
CA ARG A 77 20.03 -5.34 9.44
C ARG A 77 19.65 -5.02 8.00
N ILE A 78 20.31 -5.64 7.02
CA ILE A 78 19.95 -5.49 5.60
C ILE A 78 18.51 -5.98 5.37
N GLY A 79 18.17 -7.18 5.87
CA GLY A 79 16.81 -7.71 5.80
C GLY A 79 15.78 -6.81 6.48
N GLY A 80 16.10 -6.28 7.67
CA GLY A 80 15.27 -5.32 8.38
C GLY A 80 15.03 -4.03 7.60
N ALA A 81 16.08 -3.47 7.00
CA ALA A 81 15.96 -2.26 6.16
C ALA A 81 15.06 -2.50 4.94
N LEU A 82 15.19 -3.65 4.26
CA LEU A 82 14.31 -4.02 3.15
C LEU A 82 12.85 -4.15 3.60
N LEU A 83 12.60 -4.72 4.78
CA LEU A 83 11.25 -4.81 5.36
C LEU A 83 10.66 -3.44 5.72
N VAL A 84 11.48 -2.48 6.17
CA VAL A 84 11.02 -1.09 6.38
C VAL A 84 10.56 -0.48 5.06
N LEU A 85 11.35 -0.65 3.98
CA LEU A 85 10.97 -0.14 2.65
C LEU A 85 9.66 -0.77 2.15
N LEU A 86 9.52 -2.10 2.35
CA LEU A 86 8.31 -2.82 1.97
C LEU A 86 7.09 -2.35 2.79
N ALA A 87 7.26 -2.17 4.10
CA ALA A 87 6.23 -1.68 5.00
C ALA A 87 5.81 -0.24 4.66
N ALA A 88 6.76 0.63 4.33
CA ALA A 88 6.49 2.01 3.92
C ALA A 88 5.68 2.05 2.61
N GLY A 89 6.07 1.27 1.60
CA GLY A 89 5.35 1.16 0.32
C GLY A 89 3.95 0.56 0.48
N GLY A 90 3.82 -0.53 1.24
CA GLY A 90 2.53 -1.12 1.62
C GLY A 90 1.64 -0.14 2.39
N GLY A 91 2.22 0.61 3.32
CA GLY A 91 1.54 1.65 4.09
C GLY A 91 1.00 2.78 3.23
N ALA A 92 1.75 3.24 2.23
CA ALA A 92 1.28 4.25 1.28
C ALA A 92 0.06 3.77 0.49
N VAL A 93 0.10 2.53 -0.05
CA VAL A 93 -1.05 1.93 -0.75
C VAL A 93 -2.25 1.75 0.18
N ALA A 94 -2.01 1.32 1.43
CA ALA A 94 -3.07 1.17 2.42
C ALA A 94 -3.73 2.50 2.79
N ALA A 95 -2.95 3.56 2.96
CA ALA A 95 -3.44 4.90 3.24
C ALA A 95 -4.32 5.43 2.09
N VAL A 96 -3.86 5.27 0.84
CA VAL A 96 -4.65 5.64 -0.35
C VAL A 96 -5.94 4.82 -0.41
N GLY A 97 -5.86 3.49 -0.28
CA GLY A 97 -7.04 2.62 -0.35
C GLY A 97 -8.06 2.87 0.77
N LEU A 98 -7.61 3.24 1.98
CA LEU A 98 -8.49 3.60 3.08
C LEU A 98 -9.13 4.98 2.86
N ALA A 99 -8.37 5.96 2.37
CA ALA A 99 -8.89 7.28 2.05
C ALA A 99 -9.95 7.22 0.94
N GLN A 100 -9.69 6.44 -0.13
CA GLN A 100 -10.67 6.19 -1.19
C GLN A 100 -11.99 5.65 -0.64
N ARG A 101 -11.95 4.73 0.34
CA ARG A 101 -13.14 4.15 0.97
C ARG A 101 -13.87 5.06 1.95
N ARG A 102 -13.16 5.98 2.61
CA ARG A 102 -13.75 6.97 3.53
C ARG A 102 -14.46 8.10 2.76
N SER A 103 -13.94 8.46 1.59
CA SER A 103 -14.54 9.47 0.70
C SER A 103 -15.64 8.91 -0.22
N ALA A 104 -15.97 7.63 -0.07
CA ALA A 104 -16.92 6.89 -0.90
C ALA A 104 -18.29 6.81 -0.22
#